data_AF-A0A7V3FVV4-F1
#
_entry.id   AF-A0A7V3FVV4-F1
#
_cell.length_a   1.000
_cell.length_b   1.000
_cell.length_c   1.000
_cell.angle_alpha   90.00
_cell.angle_beta   90.00
_cell.angle_gamma   90.00
#
_symmetry.space_group_name_H-M   'P 1'
#
loop_
_entity.id
_entity.type
_entity.pdbx_description
1 polymer ?
#
loop_
_entity_poly.entity_id
_entity_poly.type
_entity_poly.pdbx_seq_one_letter_code
_entity_poly.pdbx_strand_id
1 'polypeptide(L)'
;MTIASMYHMYLIPNITQTESNEKAVEYFRKLYKEYPKSKDAPKALFLTGFILSNDLQKLEEAKLAYQTFLNEFPNHELVLAVKSELENLGKNPEEILQNKLSKK
;
A
#
# COMPACT_ATOMS: atom_id res chain seq x y z
N MET A 1 -2.28 -10.83 14.53
CA MET A 1 -1.19 -10.72 13.53
C MET A 1 -1.57 -11.58 12.34
N THR A 2 -1.57 -11.05 11.11
CA THR A 2 -1.92 -11.83 9.89
C THR A 2 -0.66 -12.33 9.19
N ILE A 3 -0.79 -13.34 8.32
CA ILE A 3 0.32 -13.84 7.51
C ILE A 3 0.96 -12.72 6.67
N ALA A 4 0.14 -11.89 6.02
CA ALA A 4 0.61 -10.73 5.28
C ALA A 4 1.44 -9.76 6.14
N SER A 5 1.00 -9.49 7.38
CA SER A 5 1.76 -8.65 8.31
C SER A 5 3.09 -9.27 8.74
N MET A 6 3.18 -10.59 8.88
CA MET A 6 4.45 -11.26 9.21
C MET A 6 5.50 -11.07 8.11
N TYR A 7 5.07 -11.18 6.84
CA TYR A 7 5.93 -10.91 5.69
C TYR A 7 6.33 -9.43 5.60
N HIS A 8 5.38 -8.50 5.72
CA HIS A 8 5.71 -7.07 5.67
C HIS A 8 6.61 -6.62 6.83
N MET A 9 6.49 -7.24 8.00
CA MET A 9 7.34 -6.97 9.17
C MET A 9 8.66 -7.75 9.17
N TYR A 10 8.96 -8.50 8.10
CA TYR A 10 10.19 -9.30 7.96
C TYR A 10 10.43 -10.28 9.11
N LEU A 11 9.36 -10.90 9.63
CA LEU A 11 9.44 -11.85 10.74
C LEU A 11 9.79 -13.29 10.28
N ILE A 12 9.84 -13.54 8.98
CA ILE A 12 10.15 -14.85 8.40
C ILE A 12 11.65 -14.91 8.06
N PRO A 13 12.41 -15.84 8.63
CA PRO A 13 13.85 -15.94 8.37
C PRO A 13 14.14 -16.56 6.98
N ASN A 14 15.37 -16.37 6.50
CA ASN A 14 15.91 -16.97 5.27
C ASN A 14 15.20 -16.58 3.96
N ILE A 15 14.65 -15.37 3.89
CA ILE A 15 14.12 -14.78 2.66
C ILE A 15 14.62 -13.35 2.49
N THR A 16 14.69 -12.86 1.25
CA THR A 16 15.08 -11.47 0.99
C THR A 16 13.95 -10.50 1.33
N GLN A 17 14.31 -9.22 1.48
CA GLN A 17 13.33 -8.14 1.69
C GLN A 17 12.32 -8.08 0.54
N THR A 18 12.80 -8.17 -0.70
CA THR A 18 11.96 -8.19 -1.91
C THR A 18 10.98 -9.36 -1.91
N GLU A 19 11.45 -10.58 -1.68
CA GLU A 19 10.57 -11.76 -1.62
C GLU A 19 9.53 -11.63 -0.50
N SER A 20 9.92 -11.10 0.65
CA SER A 20 9.01 -10.87 1.77
C SER A 20 7.91 -9.86 1.41
N ASN A 21 8.27 -8.77 0.75
CA ASN A 21 7.31 -7.76 0.31
C ASN A 21 6.36 -8.28 -0.78
N GLU A 22 6.86 -9.06 -1.73
CA GLU A 22 6.03 -9.71 -2.75
C GLU A 22 5.02 -10.68 -2.11
N LYS A 23 5.45 -11.46 -1.12
CA LYS A 23 4.56 -12.33 -0.34
C LYS A 23 3.54 -11.54 0.46
N ALA A 24 3.93 -10.43 1.09
CA ALA A 24 3.00 -9.57 1.81
C ALA A 24 1.89 -9.06 0.88
N VAL A 25 2.25 -8.56 -0.31
CA VAL A 25 1.31 -8.12 -1.34
C VAL A 25 0.39 -9.27 -1.78
N GLU A 26 0.94 -10.46 -2.03
CA GLU A 26 0.15 -11.65 -2.40
C GLU A 26 -0.94 -11.94 -1.37
N TYR A 27 -0.59 -12.00 -0.09
CA TYR A 27 -1.53 -12.31 0.99
C TYR A 27 -2.52 -11.16 1.27
N PHE A 28 -2.12 -9.90 1.15
CA PHE A 28 -3.06 -8.77 1.28
C PHE A 28 -4.08 -8.75 0.12
N ARG A 29 -3.64 -8.98 -1.13
CA ARG A 29 -4.53 -9.12 -2.29
C ARG A 29 -5.51 -10.28 -2.09
N LYS A 30 -5.04 -11.42 -1.59
CA LYS A 30 -5.90 -12.56 -1.27
C LYS A 30 -6.93 -12.22 -0.20
N LEU A 31 -6.53 -11.53 0.88
CA LEU A 31 -7.44 -11.09 1.93
C LEU A 31 -8.58 -10.24 1.36
N TYR A 32 -8.24 -9.22 0.56
CA TYR A 32 -9.25 -8.37 -0.07
C TYR A 32 -10.16 -9.16 -1.01
N LYS A 33 -9.60 -10.05 -1.84
CA LYS A 33 -10.36 -10.86 -2.81
C LYS A 33 -11.35 -11.81 -2.13
N GLU A 34 -10.94 -12.47 -1.05
CA GLU A 34 -11.76 -13.47 -0.36
C GLU A 34 -12.73 -12.84 0.64
N TYR A 35 -12.35 -11.71 1.24
CA TYR A 35 -13.11 -11.05 2.31
C TYR A 35 -13.29 -9.55 2.06
N PRO A 36 -13.88 -9.12 0.92
CA PRO A 36 -13.92 -7.71 0.52
C PRO A 36 -14.73 -6.82 1.46
N LYS A 37 -15.65 -7.41 2.24
CA LYS A 37 -16.48 -6.69 3.23
C LYS A 37 -15.93 -6.75 4.66
N SER A 38 -14.77 -7.38 4.87
CA SER A 38 -14.16 -7.46 6.19
C SER A 38 -13.63 -6.09 6.62
N LYS A 39 -13.57 -5.87 7.93
CA LYS A 39 -12.94 -4.67 8.52
C LYS A 39 -11.47 -4.48 8.10
N ASP A 40 -10.80 -5.57 7.70
CA ASP A 40 -9.39 -5.57 7.31
C ASP A 40 -9.19 -5.33 5.80
N ALA A 41 -10.25 -5.41 4.99
CA ALA A 41 -10.19 -5.24 3.54
C ALA A 41 -9.66 -3.86 3.09
N PRO A 42 -10.09 -2.71 3.68
CA PRO A 42 -9.54 -1.41 3.34
C PRO A 42 -8.04 -1.35 3.65
N LYS A 43 -7.65 -1.84 4.83
CA LYS A 43 -6.24 -1.86 5.26
C LYS A 43 -5.38 -2.72 4.33
N ALA A 44 -5.89 -3.85 3.85
CA ALA A 44 -5.18 -4.72 2.93
C ALA A 44 -4.94 -4.05 1.57
N LEU A 45 -5.92 -3.34 1.01
CA LEU A 45 -5.71 -2.57 -0.23
C LEU A 45 -4.71 -1.43 -0.04
N PHE A 46 -4.81 -0.69 1.07
CA PHE A 46 -3.85 0.37 1.39
C PHE A 46 -2.43 -0.17 1.49
N LEU A 47 -2.20 -1.23 2.29
CA LEU A 47 -0.87 -1.83 2.45
C LEU A 47 -0.36 -2.46 1.15
N THR A 48 -1.25 -3.00 0.31
CA THR A 48 -0.87 -3.47 -1.03
C THR A 48 -0.26 -2.32 -1.84
N GLY A 49 -0.96 -1.18 -1.94
CA GLY A 49 -0.45 -0.02 -2.67
C GLY A 49 0.83 0.53 -2.07
N PHE A 50 0.91 0.60 -0.74
CA PHE A 50 2.07 1.12 -0.01
C PHE A 50 3.34 0.33 -0.29
N ILE A 51 3.28 -1.00 -0.15
CA ILE A 51 4.44 -1.88 -0.37
C ILE A 51 4.85 -1.88 -1.85
N LEU A 52 3.88 -1.88 -2.77
CA LEU A 52 4.16 -1.79 -4.20
C LEU A 52 4.87 -0.48 -4.56
N SER A 53 4.45 0.63 -3.98
CA SER A 53 5.04 1.95 -4.25
C SER A 53 6.43 2.10 -3.64
N ASN A 54 6.55 1.82 -2.34
CA ASN A 54 7.72 2.22 -1.56
C ASN A 54 8.81 1.15 -1.57
N ASP A 55 8.44 -0.12 -1.47
CA ASP A 55 9.41 -1.20 -1.33
C ASP A 55 9.73 -1.90 -2.65
N LEU A 56 8.74 -2.08 -3.53
CA LEU A 56 8.88 -2.84 -4.78
C LEU A 56 9.01 -1.96 -6.03
N GLN A 57 8.76 -0.65 -5.92
CA GLN A 57 8.82 0.31 -7.02
C GLN A 57 7.89 -0.07 -8.22
N LYS A 58 6.81 -0.82 -7.95
CA LYS A 58 5.79 -1.24 -8.93
C LYS A 58 4.66 -0.20 -8.96
N LEU A 59 4.97 1.00 -9.44
CA LEU A 59 4.12 2.19 -9.31
C LEU A 59 2.74 2.03 -9.95
N GLU A 60 2.64 1.42 -11.14
CA GLU A 60 1.34 1.21 -11.80
C GLU A 60 0.43 0.27 -11.00
N GLU A 61 1.00 -0.80 -10.42
CA GLU A 61 0.24 -1.71 -9.57
C GLU A 61 -0.18 -1.03 -8.26
N ALA A 62 0.68 -0.19 -7.69
CA ALA A 62 0.35 0.61 -6.51
C ALA A 62 -0.83 1.55 -6.77
N LYS A 63 -0.78 2.26 -7.90
CA LYS A 63 -1.85 3.16 -8.35
C LYS A 63 -3.19 2.43 -8.47
N LEU A 64 -3.20 1.25 -9.08
CA LEU A 64 -4.41 0.43 -9.21
C LEU A 64 -4.97 0.02 -7.84
N ALA A 65 -4.12 -0.37 -6.89
CA ALA A 65 -4.56 -0.72 -5.54
C ALA A 65 -5.19 0.48 -4.80
N TYR A 66 -4.57 1.65 -4.91
CA TYR A 66 -5.09 2.89 -4.33
C TYR A 66 -6.39 3.36 -4.99
N GLN A 67 -6.51 3.30 -6.31
CA GLN A 67 -7.77 3.61 -7.01
C GLN A 67 -8.88 2.63 -6.60
N THR A 68 -8.56 1.34 -6.48
CA THR A 68 -9.50 0.33 -5.96
C THR A 68 -9.96 0.70 -4.55
N PHE A 69 -9.03 1.09 -3.67
CA PHE A 69 -9.39 1.54 -2.33
C PHE A 69 -10.37 2.72 -2.35
N LEU A 70 -10.10 3.75 -3.17
CA LEU A 70 -10.94 4.94 -3.23
C LEU A 70 -12.34 4.66 -3.78
N ASN A 71 -12.46 3.69 -4.69
CA ASN A 71 -13.74 3.28 -5.26
C ASN A 71 -14.57 2.46 -4.27
N GLU A 72 -13.95 1.51 -3.58
CA GLU A 72 -14.65 0.54 -2.73
C GLU A 72 -14.86 1.07 -1.31
N PHE A 73 -13.97 1.94 -0.82
CA PHE A 73 -13.97 2.48 0.53
C PHE A 73 -13.91 4.02 0.57
N PRO A 74 -14.80 4.73 -0.15
CA PRO A 74 -14.71 6.19 -0.35
C PRO A 74 -14.90 7.02 0.93
N ASN A 75 -15.45 6.43 2.00
CA ASN A 75 -15.71 7.09 3.28
C ASN A 75 -14.79 6.57 4.42
N HIS A 76 -13.77 5.77 4.11
CA HIS A 76 -12.87 5.22 5.11
C HIS A 76 -11.88 6.28 5.63
N GLU A 77 -11.45 6.18 6.89
CA GLU A 77 -10.52 7.11 7.52
C GLU A 77 -9.17 7.26 6.78
N LEU A 78 -8.77 6.23 6.03
CA LEU A 78 -7.51 6.21 5.27
C LEU A 78 -7.61 6.87 3.88
N VAL A 79 -8.78 7.37 3.47
CA VAL A 79 -8.95 8.01 2.14
C VAL A 79 -7.97 9.16 1.92
N LEU A 80 -7.75 10.00 2.94
CA LEU A 80 -6.80 11.12 2.85
C LEU A 80 -5.35 10.62 2.69
N ALA A 81 -4.98 9.56 3.40
CA ALA A 81 -3.66 8.94 3.26
C ALA A 81 -3.48 8.37 1.84
N VAL A 82 -4.45 7.62 1.34
CA VAL A 82 -4.41 7.04 -0.02
C VAL A 82 -4.30 8.11 -1.11
N LYS A 83 -5.01 9.23 -0.97
CA LYS A 83 -4.87 10.37 -1.90
C LYS A 83 -3.46 10.97 -1.84
N SER A 84 -2.92 11.16 -0.64
CA SER A 84 -1.55 11.66 -0.46
C SER A 84 -0.51 10.72 -1.07
N GLU A 85 -0.67 9.41 -0.91
CA GLU A 85 0.21 8.41 -1.54
C GLU A 85 0.13 8.48 -3.08
N LEU A 86 -1.08 8.59 -3.65
CA LEU A 86 -1.27 8.75 -5.10
C LEU A 86 -0.66 10.05 -5.65
N GLU A 87 -0.81 11.16 -4.93
CA GLU A 87 -0.24 12.45 -5.33
C GLU A 87 1.29 12.45 -5.32
N ASN A 88 1.89 11.63 -4.46
CA ASN A 88 3.33 11.51 -4.28
C ASN A 88 3.94 10.27 -4.94
N LEU A 89 3.14 9.52 -5.70
CA LEU A 89 3.56 8.27 -6.30
C LEU A 89 4.82 8.45 -7.16
N GLY A 90 5.85 7.66 -6.88
CA GLY A 90 7.14 7.71 -7.59
C GLY A 90 8.01 8.93 -7.26
N LYS A 91 7.59 9.81 -6.35
CA LYS A 91 8.40 10.95 -5.90
C LYS A 91 9.27 10.55 -4.72
N ASN A 92 10.48 11.07 -4.69
CA ASN A 92 11.35 10.96 -3.51
C ASN A 92 10.94 11.97 -2.41
N PRO A 93 11.43 11.80 -1.17
CA PRO A 93 11.12 12.72 -0.07
C PRO A 93 11.48 14.19 -0.34
N GLU A 94 12.57 14.44 -1.07
CA GLU A 94 13.01 15.79 -1.43
C GLU A 94 12.01 16.50 -2.35
N GLU A 95 11.52 15.81 -3.39
CA GLU A 95 10.50 16.30 -4.32
C GLU A 95 9.17 16.55 -3.60
N ILE A 96 8.80 15.69 -2.66
CA ILE A 96 7.60 15.86 -1.85
C ILE A 96 7.73 17.12 -0.98
N LEU A 97 8.86 17.31 -0.32
CA LEU A 97 9.12 18.46 0.53
C LEU A 97 9.10 19.77 -0.28
N GLN A 98 9.79 19.81 -1.41
CA GLN A 98 9.83 20.99 -2.28
C GLN A 98 8.42 21.40 -2.76
N ASN A 99 7.61 20.42 -3.17
CA ASN A 99 6.23 20.67 -3.61
C ASN A 99 5.32 21.21 -2.49
N LYS A 100 5.56 20.83 -1.23
CA LYS A 100 4.82 21.38 -0.09
C LYS A 100 5.25 22.81 0.24
N LEU A 101 6.53 23.14 0.05
CA LEU A 101 7.07 24.47 0.29
C LEU A 101 6.68 25.48 -0.81
N SER A 102 6.51 25.03 -2.06
CA SER A 102 6.15 25.89 -3.20
C SER A 102 4.65 26.19 -3.33
N LYS A 103 3.78 25.41 -2.69
CA LYS A 103 2.32 25.62 -2.66
C LYS A 103 1.86 26.57 -1.55
N LYS A 104 2.78 27.24 -0.85
CA LYS A 104 2.53 28.15 0.27
C LYS A 104 2.82 29.59 -0.13
#